data_AF-A0ABD5K0W2-F1
#
_entry.id   AF-A0ABD5K0W2-F1
#
_cell.length_a   1.000
_cell.length_b   1.000
_cell.length_c   1.000
_cell.angle_alpha   90.00
_cell.angle_beta   90.00
_cell.angle_gamma   90.00
#
_symmetry.space_group_name_H-M   'P 1'
#
loop_
_entity.id
_entity.type
_entity.pdbx_description
1 polymer ?
#
loop_
_entity_poly.entity_id
_entity_poly.type
_entity_poly.pdbx_seq_one_letter_code
_entity_poly.pdbx_strand_id
1 'polypeptide(L)'
;MKHKRLYHIALAVTLVVIAGGLSVLLGLFRTSTVSPDVQTPLSVEQMHALVPRGQELARAADCFGCHSLPEGPMAAGGVAIATPFGTLHSTNITPDPTYGIGRYSRADFHRVMKYGIAPGHRNLYPAMPYLFTQVTTPDDIDALYAYLMTIPPMAVANRPNSAIFRLPVRPFVNFWALLTFPKTRSDA
;
A
#
# COMPACT_ATOMS: atom_id res chain seq x y z
N MET A 1 13.96 9.73 -50.35
CA MET A 1 13.24 8.53 -49.83
C MET A 1 13.81 7.97 -48.52
N LYS A 2 15.15 7.88 -48.34
CA LYS A 2 15.78 7.37 -47.11
C LYS A 2 15.44 8.15 -45.83
N HIS A 3 15.38 9.49 -45.90
CA HIS A 3 14.99 10.34 -44.76
C HIS A 3 13.56 10.08 -44.27
N LYS A 4 12.61 9.82 -45.19
CA LYS A 4 11.24 9.43 -44.80
C LYS A 4 11.25 8.09 -44.07
N ARG A 5 11.96 7.07 -44.56
CA ARG A 5 12.06 5.77 -43.84
C ARG A 5 12.67 5.92 -42.45
N LEU A 6 13.75 6.69 -42.30
CA LEU A 6 14.40 6.92 -41.01
C LEU A 6 13.47 7.63 -40.01
N TYR A 7 12.70 8.62 -40.48
CA TYR A 7 11.69 9.31 -39.67
C TYR A 7 10.59 8.35 -39.15
N HIS A 8 10.04 7.48 -40.02
CA HIS A 8 9.00 6.53 -39.59
C HIS A 8 9.53 5.49 -38.60
N ILE A 9 10.80 5.05 -38.76
CA ILE A 9 11.45 4.17 -37.79
C ILE A 9 11.60 4.88 -36.45
N ALA A 10 12.13 6.11 -36.44
CA ALA A 10 12.28 6.90 -35.22
C ALA A 10 10.94 7.16 -34.51
N LEU A 11 9.90 7.50 -35.29
CA LEU A 11 8.55 7.69 -34.78
C LEU A 11 7.98 6.40 -34.17
N ALA A 12 8.10 5.27 -34.89
CA ALA A 12 7.62 3.98 -34.40
C ALA A 12 8.32 3.55 -33.10
N VAL A 13 9.65 3.69 -33.03
CA VAL A 13 10.42 3.41 -31.82
C VAL A 13 9.96 4.30 -30.66
N THR A 14 9.76 5.59 -30.91
CA THR A 14 9.28 6.53 -29.88
C THR A 14 7.91 6.13 -29.36
N LEU A 15 6.98 5.78 -30.24
CA LEU A 15 5.63 5.33 -29.85
C LEU A 15 5.67 4.05 -29.01
N VAL A 16 6.54 3.09 -29.37
CA VAL A 16 6.71 1.85 -28.59
C VAL A 16 7.26 2.15 -27.19
N VAL A 17 8.26 3.03 -27.08
CA VAL A 17 8.82 3.43 -25.78
C VAL A 17 7.78 4.13 -24.92
N ILE A 18 6.98 5.04 -25.50
CA ILE A 18 5.90 5.72 -24.78
C ILE A 18 4.84 4.71 -24.32
N ALA A 19 4.38 3.82 -25.20
CA ALA A 19 3.40 2.80 -24.86
C ALA A 19 3.91 1.84 -23.78
N GLY A 20 5.18 1.43 -23.86
CA GLY A 20 5.83 0.62 -22.82
C GLY A 20 5.91 1.35 -21.48
N GLY A 21 6.34 2.62 -21.49
CA GLY A 21 6.39 3.45 -20.28
C GLY A 21 5.03 3.64 -19.63
N LEU A 22 4.00 3.96 -20.43
CA LEU A 22 2.62 4.07 -19.95
C LEU A 22 2.10 2.75 -19.37
N SER A 23 2.41 1.62 -20.01
CA SER A 23 2.03 0.29 -19.51
C SER A 23 2.58 0.01 -18.11
N VAL A 24 3.84 0.40 -17.86
CA VAL A 24 4.46 0.29 -16.53
C VAL A 24 3.81 1.25 -15.53
N LEU A 25 3.60 2.52 -15.91
CA LEU A 25 2.99 3.52 -15.01
C LEU A 25 1.55 3.16 -14.65
N LEU A 26 0.79 2.58 -15.58
CA LEU A 26 -0.55 2.05 -15.34
C LEU A 26 -0.56 0.77 -14.50
N GLY A 27 0.61 0.19 -14.20
CA GLY A 27 0.73 -0.98 -13.34
C GLY A 27 0.32 -2.29 -14.02
N LEU A 28 0.35 -2.38 -15.35
CA LEU A 28 -0.04 -3.61 -16.07
C LEU A 28 0.83 -4.83 -15.70
N PHE A 29 2.02 -4.58 -15.17
CA PHE A 29 2.94 -5.62 -14.68
C PHE A 29 2.92 -5.79 -13.17
N ARG A 30 2.08 -5.05 -12.44
CA ARG A 30 1.99 -5.11 -10.98
C ARG A 30 0.92 -6.11 -10.57
N THR A 31 1.34 -7.27 -10.09
CA THR A 31 0.45 -8.25 -9.48
C THR A 31 0.19 -7.90 -8.02
N SER A 32 -1.03 -8.12 -7.56
CA SER A 32 -1.41 -7.99 -6.15
C SER A 32 -2.44 -9.05 -5.78
N THR A 33 -2.29 -10.23 -6.37
CA THR A 33 -3.18 -11.35 -6.15
C THR A 33 -2.94 -11.89 -4.76
N VAL A 34 -4.00 -12.01 -3.97
CA VAL A 34 -3.98 -12.70 -2.69
C VAL A 34 -4.60 -14.07 -2.87
N SER A 35 -4.30 -15.01 -1.96
CA SER A 35 -4.82 -16.36 -2.04
C SER A 35 -6.36 -16.37 -1.97
N PRO A 36 -7.05 -17.34 -2.63
CA PRO A 36 -8.51 -17.35 -2.67
C PRO A 36 -9.18 -17.40 -1.29
N ASP A 37 -8.56 -18.04 -0.31
CA ASP A 37 -9.06 -18.11 1.07
C ASP A 37 -9.15 -16.72 1.72
N VAL A 38 -8.24 -15.81 1.40
CA VAL A 38 -8.18 -14.43 1.93
C VAL A 38 -9.34 -13.56 1.44
N GLN A 39 -10.02 -13.97 0.36
CA GLN A 39 -11.21 -13.26 -0.14
C GLN A 39 -12.42 -13.43 0.79
N THR A 40 -12.45 -14.51 1.56
CA THR A 40 -13.52 -14.77 2.52
C THR A 40 -13.28 -13.98 3.82
N PRO A 41 -14.27 -13.21 4.29
CA PRO A 41 -14.17 -12.53 5.59
C PRO A 41 -13.98 -13.52 6.74
N LEU A 42 -13.23 -13.10 7.76
CA LEU A 42 -13.14 -13.85 9.02
C LEU A 42 -14.48 -13.77 9.77
N SER A 43 -14.88 -14.86 10.43
CA SER A 43 -16.01 -14.85 11.35
C SER A 43 -15.71 -13.98 12.57
N VAL A 44 -16.75 -13.58 13.30
CA VAL A 44 -16.61 -12.80 14.54
C VAL A 44 -15.74 -13.55 15.55
N GLU A 45 -15.95 -14.86 15.69
CA GLU A 45 -15.19 -15.73 16.58
C GLU A 45 -13.72 -15.82 16.17
N GLN A 46 -13.43 -15.95 14.87
CA GLN A 46 -12.06 -15.94 14.35
C GLN A 46 -11.38 -14.60 14.61
N MET A 47 -12.06 -13.49 14.34
CA MET A 47 -11.55 -12.14 14.63
C MET A 47 -11.18 -12.02 16.10
N HIS A 48 -12.10 -12.36 17.01
CA HIS A 48 -11.84 -12.30 18.46
C HIS A 48 -10.67 -13.18 18.90
N ALA A 49 -10.56 -14.41 18.38
CA ALA A 49 -9.49 -15.33 18.72
C ALA A 49 -8.10 -14.81 18.29
N LEU A 50 -8.03 -14.02 17.23
CA LEU A 50 -6.80 -13.48 16.68
C LEU A 50 -6.33 -12.18 17.33
N VAL A 51 -7.20 -11.45 18.04
CA VAL A 51 -6.89 -10.15 18.65
C VAL A 51 -5.62 -10.16 19.52
N PRO A 52 -5.40 -11.13 20.44
CA PRO A 52 -4.21 -11.11 21.30
C PRO A 52 -2.91 -11.18 20.49
N ARG A 53 -2.86 -12.08 19.50
CA ARG A 53 -1.72 -12.21 18.59
C ARG A 53 -1.51 -10.95 17.77
N GLY A 54 -2.59 -10.37 17.26
CA GLY A 54 -2.55 -9.13 16.49
C GLY A 54 -2.00 -7.95 17.29
N GLN A 55 -2.36 -7.86 18.56
CA GLN A 55 -1.84 -6.83 19.47
C GLN A 55 -0.33 -6.96 19.69
N GLU A 56 0.17 -8.17 19.91
CA GLU A 56 1.60 -8.44 20.04
C GLU A 56 2.36 -8.03 18.77
N LEU A 57 1.86 -8.46 17.61
CA LEU A 57 2.47 -8.15 16.32
C LEU A 57 2.46 -6.65 16.02
N ALA A 58 1.36 -5.95 16.29
CA ALA A 58 1.26 -4.52 16.04
C ALA A 58 2.24 -3.70 16.90
N ARG A 59 2.52 -4.18 18.12
CA ARG A 59 3.56 -3.61 18.99
C ARG A 59 4.95 -3.95 18.47
N ALA A 60 5.21 -5.20 18.09
CA ALA A 60 6.50 -5.65 17.59
C ALA A 60 6.90 -4.97 16.26
N ALA A 61 5.91 -4.70 15.39
CA ALA A 61 6.09 -4.00 14.13
C ALA A 61 6.03 -2.47 14.26
N ASP A 62 5.89 -1.95 15.48
CA ASP A 62 5.76 -0.52 15.81
C ASP A 62 4.76 0.23 14.92
N CYS A 63 3.58 -0.36 14.70
CA CYS A 63 2.55 0.27 13.87
C CYS A 63 2.18 1.66 14.41
N PHE A 64 2.12 1.81 15.74
CA PHE A 64 1.68 3.03 16.39
C PHE A 64 2.75 4.12 16.45
N GLY A 65 4.04 3.79 16.36
CA GLY A 65 5.11 4.79 16.26
C GLY A 65 5.00 5.64 15.01
N CYS A 66 4.59 5.03 13.88
CA CYS A 66 4.30 5.77 12.65
C CYS A 66 2.87 6.29 12.58
N HIS A 67 1.88 5.58 13.15
CA HIS A 67 0.46 5.91 12.96
C HIS A 67 -0.19 6.62 14.14
N SER A 68 0.57 7.12 15.11
CA SER A 68 0.03 7.92 16.22
C SER A 68 0.90 9.15 16.47
N LEU A 69 0.26 10.31 16.61
CA LEU A 69 0.96 11.51 17.09
C LEU A 69 1.14 11.44 18.61
N PRO A 70 2.19 12.06 19.17
CA PRO A 70 2.40 12.11 20.62
C PRO A 70 1.19 12.66 21.40
N GLU A 71 0.52 13.66 20.82
CA GLU A 71 -0.67 14.31 21.38
C GLU A 71 -1.89 14.13 20.46
N GLY A 72 -2.22 12.89 20.11
CA GLY A 72 -3.39 12.59 19.27
C GLY A 72 -3.98 11.22 19.52
N PRO A 73 -5.13 10.91 18.91
CA PRO A 73 -5.71 9.58 19.03
C PRO A 73 -4.76 8.52 18.48
N MET A 74 -4.68 7.39 19.19
CA MET A 74 -3.90 6.23 18.75
C MET A 74 -4.34 5.80 17.35
N ALA A 75 -3.38 5.45 16.50
CA ALA A 75 -3.60 4.93 15.15
C ALA A 75 -4.28 5.91 14.15
N ALA A 76 -4.54 7.15 14.53
CA ALA A 76 -5.19 8.15 13.66
C ALA A 76 -4.26 8.79 12.61
N GLY A 77 -2.99 8.39 12.55
CA GLY A 77 -2.00 8.87 11.59
C GLY A 77 -1.51 10.29 11.87
N GLY A 78 -1.00 10.95 10.84
CA GLY A 78 -0.58 12.35 10.86
C GLY A 78 0.89 12.60 11.21
N VAL A 79 1.67 11.55 11.48
CA VAL A 79 3.12 11.66 11.71
C VAL A 79 3.82 12.06 10.41
N ALA A 80 4.67 13.09 10.50
CA ALA A 80 5.39 13.63 9.35
C ALA A 80 6.68 12.85 9.10
N ILE A 81 6.87 12.41 7.86
CA ILE A 81 8.06 11.72 7.36
C ILE A 81 8.71 12.65 6.34
N ALA A 82 9.74 13.39 6.79
CA ALA A 82 10.46 14.33 5.97
C ALA A 82 11.40 13.61 4.99
N THR A 83 11.37 14.02 3.73
CA THR A 83 12.28 13.53 2.68
C THR A 83 12.82 14.71 1.88
N PRO A 84 13.91 14.55 1.11
CA PRO A 84 14.41 15.58 0.22
C PRO A 84 13.41 16.08 -0.82
N PHE A 85 12.35 15.30 -1.09
CA PHE A 85 11.36 15.61 -2.13
C PHE A 85 10.04 16.16 -1.56
N GLY A 86 9.95 16.33 -0.24
CA GLY A 86 8.76 16.75 0.48
C GLY A 86 8.47 15.89 1.70
N THR A 87 7.33 16.14 2.31
CA THR A 87 6.86 15.47 3.52
C THR A 87 5.70 14.56 3.17
N LEU A 88 5.82 13.29 3.57
CA LEU A 88 4.72 12.35 3.62
C LEU A 88 4.10 12.37 5.02
N HIS A 89 2.80 12.15 5.11
CA HIS A 89 2.14 11.94 6.40
C HIS A 89 1.59 10.51 6.49
N SER A 90 1.76 9.88 7.64
CA SER A 90 1.13 8.59 7.91
C SER A 90 -0.39 8.72 7.90
N THR A 91 -1.07 7.66 7.50
CA THR A 91 -2.53 7.65 7.37
C THR A 91 -3.21 7.14 8.64
N ASN A 92 -4.48 7.45 8.82
CA ASN A 92 -5.33 6.84 9.81
C ASN A 92 -5.54 5.35 9.48
N ILE A 93 -5.24 4.48 10.44
CA ILE A 93 -5.41 3.02 10.33
C ILE A 93 -6.43 2.47 11.33
N THR A 94 -7.22 3.35 11.96
CA THR A 94 -8.37 2.95 12.76
C THR A 94 -9.50 2.42 11.86
N PRO A 95 -10.49 1.69 12.40
CA PRO A 95 -11.63 1.19 11.64
C PRO A 95 -12.65 2.29 11.30
N ASP A 96 -12.24 3.57 11.26
CA ASP A 96 -13.08 4.64 10.74
C ASP A 96 -13.39 4.41 9.25
N PRO A 97 -14.66 4.48 8.81
CA PRO A 97 -15.06 4.14 7.45
C PRO A 97 -14.80 5.27 6.43
N THR A 98 -14.40 6.47 6.88
CA THR A 98 -14.23 7.64 6.01
C THR A 98 -12.76 7.96 5.79
N TYR A 99 -11.97 7.97 6.86
CA TYR A 99 -10.58 8.38 6.87
C TYR A 99 -9.62 7.23 7.19
N GLY A 100 -10.13 6.18 7.84
CA GLY A 100 -9.37 4.99 8.24
C GLY A 100 -9.53 3.80 7.28
N ILE A 101 -9.34 2.61 7.83
CA ILE A 101 -9.42 1.31 7.12
C ILE A 101 -10.75 0.59 7.34
N GLY A 102 -11.77 1.23 7.92
CA GLY A 102 -13.04 0.57 8.27
C GLY A 102 -13.80 -0.06 7.10
N ARG A 103 -13.47 0.32 5.86
CA ARG A 103 -14.03 -0.26 4.62
C ARG A 103 -13.11 -1.27 3.94
N TYR A 104 -11.92 -1.52 4.48
CA TYR A 104 -11.00 -2.47 3.89
C TYR A 104 -11.55 -3.88 4.12
N SER A 105 -11.60 -4.69 3.07
CA SER A 105 -11.76 -6.12 3.25
C SER A 105 -10.48 -6.74 3.83
N ARG A 106 -10.58 -7.97 4.36
CA ARG A 106 -9.42 -8.81 4.69
C ARG A 106 -8.43 -8.84 3.52
N ALA A 107 -8.91 -9.07 2.30
CA ALA A 107 -8.09 -9.09 1.09
C ALA A 107 -7.44 -7.74 0.75
N ASP A 108 -8.11 -6.62 0.99
CA ASP A 108 -7.49 -5.30 0.84
C ASP A 108 -6.34 -5.09 1.81
N PHE A 109 -6.53 -5.49 3.07
CA PHE A 109 -5.49 -5.37 4.07
C PHE A 109 -4.27 -6.25 3.75
N HIS A 110 -4.50 -7.48 3.29
CA HIS A 110 -3.41 -8.34 2.78
C HIS A 110 -2.67 -7.70 1.60
N ARG A 111 -3.39 -7.08 0.66
CA ARG A 111 -2.76 -6.37 -0.46
C ARG A 111 -1.91 -5.18 -0.01
N VAL A 112 -2.34 -4.46 1.01
CA VAL A 112 -1.56 -3.38 1.61
C VAL A 112 -0.27 -3.92 2.22
N MET A 113 -0.37 -4.95 3.05
CA MET A 113 0.78 -5.50 3.78
C MET A 113 1.79 -6.21 2.87
N LYS A 114 1.32 -6.88 1.81
CA LYS A 114 2.18 -7.62 0.90
C LYS A 114 2.69 -6.81 -0.28
N TYR A 115 1.86 -5.96 -0.86
CA TYR A 115 2.15 -5.31 -2.14
C TYR A 115 2.18 -3.78 -2.07
N GLY A 116 1.83 -3.19 -0.92
CA GLY A 116 1.69 -1.75 -0.78
C GLY A 116 0.58 -1.19 -1.67
N ILE A 117 -0.51 -1.95 -1.87
CA ILE A 117 -1.65 -1.53 -2.71
C ILE A 117 -2.92 -1.43 -1.86
N ALA A 118 -3.43 -0.22 -1.73
CA ALA A 118 -4.69 0.08 -1.05
C ALA A 118 -5.90 -0.14 -2.00
N PRO A 119 -7.15 -0.17 -1.47
CA PRO A 119 -8.36 -0.27 -2.28
C PRO A 119 -8.39 0.73 -3.44
N GLY A 120 -8.94 0.30 -4.58
CA GLY A 120 -8.93 1.07 -5.82
C GLY A 120 -7.58 1.10 -6.53
N HIS A 121 -6.73 0.09 -6.32
CA HIS A 121 -5.39 -0.05 -6.93
C HIS A 121 -4.46 1.14 -6.65
N ARG A 122 -4.64 1.78 -5.49
CA ARG A 122 -3.85 2.96 -5.13
C ARG A 122 -2.55 2.52 -4.47
N ASN A 123 -1.44 2.76 -5.13
CA ASN A 123 -0.10 2.51 -4.59
C ASN A 123 0.15 3.33 -3.33
N LEU A 124 0.60 2.68 -2.27
CA LEU A 124 1.21 3.33 -1.12
C LEU A 124 2.62 3.79 -1.48
N TYR A 125 3.10 4.81 -0.77
CA TYR A 125 4.50 5.20 -0.87
C TYR A 125 5.37 4.22 -0.05
N PRO A 126 6.59 3.89 -0.49
CA PRO A 126 7.50 2.99 0.24
C PRO A 126 7.92 3.47 1.64
N ALA A 127 7.50 4.68 2.04
CA ALA A 127 7.60 5.15 3.42
C ALA A 127 6.81 4.25 4.39
N MET A 128 5.72 3.62 3.92
CA MET A 128 5.20 2.44 4.60
C MET A 128 6.09 1.25 4.20
N PRO A 129 6.73 0.55 5.16
CA PRO A 129 7.78 -0.43 4.91
C PRO A 129 7.25 -1.77 4.37
N TYR A 130 6.38 -1.77 3.34
CA TYR A 130 5.75 -2.99 2.84
C TYR A 130 6.73 -4.00 2.23
N LEU A 131 7.93 -3.56 1.81
CA LEU A 131 9.00 -4.49 1.41
C LEU A 131 9.49 -5.37 2.57
N PHE A 132 9.25 -4.96 3.81
CA PHE A 132 9.57 -5.73 5.01
C PHE A 132 8.35 -6.46 5.54
N THR A 133 7.14 -5.91 5.39
CA THR A 133 5.91 -6.61 5.81
C THR A 133 5.43 -7.66 4.82
N GLN A 134 5.98 -7.72 3.60
CA GLN A 134 5.61 -8.75 2.61
C GLN A 134 5.97 -10.18 3.02
N VAL A 135 6.94 -10.35 3.92
CA VAL A 135 7.32 -11.67 4.47
C VAL A 135 6.44 -12.11 5.63
N THR A 136 5.54 -11.24 6.11
CA THR A 136 4.58 -11.58 7.16
C THR A 136 3.62 -12.67 6.66
N THR A 137 3.40 -13.68 7.50
CA THR A 137 2.53 -14.81 7.15
C THR A 137 1.07 -14.34 6.98
N PRO A 138 0.26 -15.03 6.14
CA PRO A 138 -1.17 -14.71 6.03
C PRO A 138 -1.90 -14.68 7.38
N ASP A 139 -1.60 -15.63 8.26
CA ASP A 139 -2.22 -15.73 9.59
C ASP A 139 -1.83 -14.56 10.50
N ASP A 140 -0.57 -14.12 10.47
CA ASP A 140 -0.12 -12.94 11.21
C ASP A 140 -0.74 -11.65 10.64
N ILE A 141 -0.95 -11.56 9.32
CA ILE A 141 -1.67 -10.43 8.70
C ILE A 141 -3.14 -10.42 9.13
N ASP A 142 -3.79 -11.58 9.19
CA ASP A 142 -5.15 -11.71 9.71
C ASP A 142 -5.25 -11.29 11.18
N ALA A 143 -4.24 -11.65 11.97
CA ALA A 143 -4.18 -11.21 13.36
C ALA A 143 -4.02 -9.69 13.49
N LEU A 144 -3.11 -9.10 12.72
CA LEU A 144 -2.97 -7.63 12.65
C LEU A 144 -4.29 -6.96 12.25
N TYR A 145 -4.94 -7.46 11.20
CA TYR A 145 -6.24 -6.96 10.75
C TYR A 145 -7.29 -7.06 11.86
N ALA A 146 -7.39 -8.22 12.50
CA ALA A 146 -8.33 -8.44 13.59
C ALA A 146 -8.14 -7.45 14.73
N TYR A 147 -6.90 -7.26 15.18
CA TYR A 147 -6.59 -6.30 16.24
C TYR A 147 -6.88 -4.86 15.83
N LEU A 148 -6.45 -4.42 14.63
CA LEU A 148 -6.70 -3.05 14.18
C LEU A 148 -8.20 -2.74 14.10
N MET A 149 -9.03 -3.71 13.71
CA MET A 149 -10.48 -3.56 13.67
C MET A 149 -11.15 -3.47 15.05
N THR A 150 -10.42 -3.73 16.14
CA THR A 150 -10.89 -3.49 17.52
C THR A 150 -10.55 -2.11 18.09
N ILE A 151 -9.67 -1.37 17.42
CA ILE A 151 -9.28 -0.03 17.86
C ILE A 151 -10.49 0.90 17.75
N PRO A 152 -10.71 1.83 18.69
CA PRO A 152 -11.76 2.82 18.56
C PRO A 152 -11.67 3.57 17.21
N PRO A 153 -12.76 3.67 16.43
CA PRO A 153 -12.74 4.37 15.15
C PRO A 153 -12.56 5.87 15.39
N MET A 154 -11.53 6.45 14.77
CA MET A 154 -11.22 7.87 14.92
C MET A 154 -11.53 8.60 13.62
N ALA A 155 -12.51 9.50 13.65
CA ALA A 155 -12.90 10.33 12.50
C ALA A 155 -11.91 11.49 12.25
N VAL A 156 -10.63 11.15 12.08
CA VAL A 156 -9.53 12.11 11.87
C VAL A 156 -9.08 12.04 10.42
N ALA A 157 -9.19 13.17 9.72
CA ALA A 157 -8.77 13.28 8.33
C ALA A 157 -7.25 13.15 8.18
N ASN A 158 -6.85 12.42 7.13
CA ASN A 158 -5.44 12.28 6.75
C ASN A 158 -4.85 13.64 6.37
N ARG A 159 -3.67 13.95 6.93
CA ARG A 159 -2.94 15.18 6.57
C ARG A 159 -2.45 15.11 5.12
N PRO A 160 -2.51 16.21 4.36
CA PRO A 160 -2.02 16.23 2.98
C PRO A 160 -0.50 16.10 2.95
N ASN A 161 0.03 15.46 1.90
CA ASN A 161 1.48 15.47 1.65
C ASN A 161 1.93 16.83 1.09
N SER A 162 3.24 17.06 1.00
CA SER A 162 3.82 18.30 0.47
C SER A 162 4.70 18.07 -0.77
N ALA A 163 5.06 19.18 -1.44
CA ALA A 163 5.94 19.21 -2.63
C ALA A 163 5.56 18.18 -3.71
N ILE A 164 6.48 17.30 -4.15
CA ILE A 164 6.23 16.38 -5.28
C ILE A 164 5.07 15.43 -5.00
N PHE A 165 4.81 15.13 -3.72
CA PHE A 165 3.78 14.18 -3.31
C PHE A 165 2.36 14.77 -3.35
N ARG A 166 2.21 16.06 -3.67
CA ARG A 166 0.92 16.68 -4.03
C ARG A 166 0.55 16.45 -5.48
N LEU A 167 1.53 16.14 -6.33
CA LEU A 167 1.31 15.81 -7.73
C LEU A 167 0.90 14.33 -7.86
N PRO A 168 0.29 13.91 -8.98
CA PRO A 168 -0.12 12.52 -9.20
C PRO A 168 1.07 11.60 -9.53
N VAL A 169 2.04 11.51 -8.62
CA VAL A 169 3.29 10.76 -8.80
C VAL A 169 3.21 9.29 -8.36
N ARG A 170 2.09 8.86 -7.76
CA ARG A 170 1.88 7.47 -7.34
C ARG A 170 2.03 6.41 -8.46
N PRO A 171 1.69 6.68 -9.74
CA PRO A 171 1.97 5.75 -10.83
C PRO A 171 3.46 5.40 -10.99
N PHE A 172 4.38 6.31 -10.64
CA PHE A 172 5.82 6.02 -10.70
C PHE A 172 6.27 4.98 -9.67
N VAL A 173 5.47 4.74 -8.61
CA VAL A 173 5.72 3.63 -7.68
C VAL A 173 5.60 2.29 -8.40
N ASN A 174 4.82 2.17 -9.48
CA ASN A 174 4.78 0.93 -10.28
C ASN A 174 6.11 0.66 -10.99
N PHE A 175 6.73 1.70 -11.54
CA PHE A 175 8.07 1.58 -12.13
C PHE A 175 9.11 1.20 -11.08
N TRP A 176 9.10 1.87 -9.92
CA TRP A 176 9.98 1.53 -8.81
C TRP A 176 9.76 0.07 -8.34
N ALA A 177 8.51 -0.34 -8.14
CA ALA A 177 8.15 -1.67 -7.68
C ALA A 177 8.60 -2.77 -8.65
N LEU A 178 8.54 -2.52 -9.96
CA LEU A 178 9.02 -3.43 -11.00
C LEU A 178 10.51 -3.78 -10.83
N LEU A 179 11.31 -2.86 -10.28
CA LEU A 179 12.75 -3.04 -10.08
C LEU A 179 13.10 -3.60 -8.70
N THR A 180 12.25 -3.38 -7.69
CA THR A 180 12.57 -3.67 -6.29
C THR A 180 11.84 -4.86 -5.70
N PHE A 181 10.67 -5.24 -6.21
CA PHE A 181 9.98 -6.45 -5.74
C PHE A 181 10.59 -7.68 -6.40
N PRO A 182 11.24 -8.58 -5.64
CA PRO A 182 11.60 -9.88 -6.18
C PRO A 182 10.33 -10.61 -6.57
N LYS A 183 10.31 -11.27 -7.73
CA LYS A 183 9.23 -12.19 -8.08
C LYS A 183 9.28 -13.34 -7.07
N THR A 184 8.35 -13.36 -6.14
CA THR A 184 8.28 -14.43 -5.14
C THR A 184 7.67 -15.68 -5.77
N ARG A 185 8.08 -16.86 -5.27
CA ARG A 185 7.66 -18.16 -5.81
C ARG A 185 6.15 -18.42 -5.71
N SER A 186 5.41 -17.62 -4.95
CA SER A 186 3.94 -17.63 -4.87
C SER A 186 3.23 -17.02 -6.09
N ASP A 187 4.00 -16.43 -7.03
CA ASP A 187 3.48 -15.87 -8.28
C ASP A 187 3.66 -16.81 -9.49
N ALA A 188 4.04 -18.09 -9.25
CA ALA A 188 4.26 -19.13 -10.26
C ALA A 188 3.34 -20.33 -10.06
#